data_AF-A0A1S4ECZ6-F1
#
_entry.id   AF-A0A1S4ECZ6-F1
#
_cell.length_a   1.000
_cell.length_b   1.000
_cell.length_c   1.000
_cell.angle_alpha   90.00
_cell.angle_beta   90.00
_cell.angle_gamma   90.00
#
_symmetry.space_group_name_H-M   'P 1'
#
loop_
_entity.id
_entity.type
_entity.pdbx_description
1 polymer ?
#
loop_
_entity_poly.entity_id
_entity_poly.type
_entity_poly.pdbx_seq_one_letter_code
_entity_poly.pdbx_strand_id
1 'polypeptide(L)'
;MSPGMAYMDPTVHSTLRRKQRRLVRENPGVLLAVSKGANLAINECQFQFRNRRWNCSTRNFLRGKNLFGKIVDRGCRETAFIYAITSAAVTHTVARSCAEGSIESCTCDYSHQSKGQRPTKTTLNNVAGVRDWEWGGCSDNIGFGFKFSREFVDTGERGRSLREKMNLHNNEAGRCRETAFIYAITSAAVTHTVARSCAEGSIESCTCDYSHQSKGQRPTKTTLNNVAGVRDWEWGGCSDNIGFGFKFSREFVDTGERGRSLREKMNLHNNEAGRAHVMAEMRQECKCHGMSGSCTVKTCWMRLPNFRVIGDALSF
;
A
#
# COMPACT_ATOMS: atom_id res chain seq x y z
N MET A 1 -22.89 14.02 28.42
CA MET A 1 -22.26 12.71 28.65
C MET A 1 -22.25 11.96 27.33
N SER A 2 -21.10 11.85 26.68
CA SER A 2 -20.94 11.10 25.42
C SER A 2 -20.27 9.75 25.72
N PRO A 3 -20.80 8.61 25.23
CA PRO A 3 -20.21 7.31 25.43
C PRO A 3 -19.07 7.08 24.42
N GLY A 4 -17.86 6.75 24.87
CA GLY A 4 -16.83 6.27 23.94
C GLY A 4 -15.34 6.57 24.22
N MET A 5 -14.97 7.16 25.36
CA MET A 5 -13.55 7.11 25.78
C MET A 5 -13.27 5.75 26.42
N ALA A 6 -12.93 4.77 25.60
CA ALA A 6 -12.29 3.55 26.10
C ALA A 6 -10.92 3.95 26.68
N TYR A 7 -10.89 4.16 27.99
CA TYR A 7 -9.68 4.24 28.79
C TYR A 7 -8.85 2.98 28.47
N MET A 8 -7.73 3.15 27.75
CA MET A 8 -6.78 2.05 27.55
C MET A 8 -6.13 1.74 28.90
N ASP A 9 -6.19 0.46 29.28
CA ASP A 9 -5.67 -0.06 30.53
C ASP A 9 -4.12 0.13 30.61
N PRO A 10 -3.58 0.68 31.72
CA PRO A 10 -2.14 0.72 32.00
C PRO A 10 -1.39 -0.60 31.77
N THR A 11 -2.08 -1.74 31.82
CA THR A 11 -1.51 -3.06 31.50
C THR A 11 -1.04 -3.19 30.04
N VAL A 12 -1.60 -2.43 29.09
CA VAL A 12 -1.16 -2.48 27.69
C VAL A 12 0.30 -2.02 27.58
N HIS A 13 0.68 -0.97 28.31
CA HIS A 13 2.06 -0.48 28.33
C HIS A 13 3.07 -1.47 28.92
N SER A 14 2.65 -2.35 29.83
CA SER A 14 3.54 -3.34 30.45
C SER A 14 3.85 -4.52 29.50
N THR A 15 2.97 -4.80 28.54
CA THR A 15 3.18 -5.83 27.50
C THR A 15 4.12 -5.40 26.37
N LEU A 16 4.40 -4.09 26.25
CA LEU A 16 5.23 -3.55 25.17
C LEU A 16 6.73 -3.72 25.44
N ARG A 17 7.46 -4.09 24.37
CA ARG A 17 8.94 -4.17 24.38
C ARG A 17 9.55 -2.79 24.59
N ARG A 18 10.81 -2.74 25.05
CA ARG A 18 11.54 -1.48 25.33
C ARG A 18 11.53 -0.51 24.14
N LYS A 19 11.74 -1.00 22.90
CA LYS A 19 11.68 -0.16 21.69
C LYS A 19 10.25 0.33 21.39
N GLN A 20 9.23 -0.51 21.54
CA GLN A 20 7.83 -0.12 21.35
C GLN A 20 7.41 0.97 22.35
N ARG A 21 7.81 0.83 23.63
CA ARG A 21 7.59 1.87 24.65
C ARG A 21 8.27 3.19 24.29
N ARG A 22 9.46 3.15 23.69
CA ARG A 22 10.14 4.36 23.20
C ARG A 22 9.33 5.03 22.08
N LEU A 23 8.93 4.27 21.07
CA LEU A 23 8.14 4.77 19.94
C LEU A 23 6.82 5.39 20.38
N VAL A 24 6.14 4.79 21.36
CA VAL A 24 4.89 5.33 21.91
C VAL A 24 5.11 6.66 22.64
N ARG A 25 6.23 6.81 23.36
CA ARG A 25 6.56 8.10 24.00
C ARG A 25 6.96 9.17 23.00
N GLU A 26 7.64 8.80 21.93
CA GLU A 26 8.06 9.71 20.85
C GLU A 26 6.89 10.15 19.95
N ASN A 27 5.75 9.44 19.99
CA ASN A 27 4.59 9.70 19.14
C ASN A 27 3.29 9.67 19.97
N PRO A 28 2.95 10.77 20.67
CA PRO A 28 1.71 10.86 21.45
C PRO A 28 0.48 10.54 20.60
N GLY A 29 -0.47 9.80 21.17
CA GLY A 29 -1.69 9.33 20.48
C GLY A 29 -1.51 8.05 19.64
N VAL A 30 -0.28 7.65 19.30
CA VAL A 30 -0.07 6.50 18.41
C VAL A 30 -0.53 5.17 19.00
N LEU A 31 -0.47 5.01 20.32
CA LEU A 31 -0.88 3.75 20.97
C LEU A 31 -2.37 3.46 20.74
N LEU A 32 -3.20 4.50 20.73
CA LEU A 32 -4.62 4.36 20.41
C LEU A 32 -4.81 3.90 18.96
N ALA A 33 -4.06 4.47 18.01
CA ALA A 33 -4.08 4.07 16.60
C ALA A 33 -3.61 2.62 16.39
N VAL A 34 -2.56 2.21 17.09
CA VAL A 34 -2.04 0.82 17.08
C VAL A 34 -3.09 -0.15 17.63
N SER A 35 -3.74 0.20 18.74
CA SER A 35 -4.77 -0.65 19.33
C SER A 35 -6.00 -0.78 18.43
N LYS A 36 -6.45 0.33 17.81
CA LYS A 36 -7.47 0.29 16.74
C LYS A 36 -7.04 -0.64 15.60
N GLY A 37 -5.78 -0.56 15.17
CA GLY A 37 -5.21 -1.44 14.13
C GLY A 37 -5.19 -2.91 14.53
N ALA A 38 -4.80 -3.23 15.75
CA ALA A 38 -4.81 -4.60 16.26
C ALA A 38 -6.23 -5.20 16.24
N ASN A 39 -7.23 -4.46 16.71
CA ASN A 39 -8.64 -4.89 16.66
C ASN A 39 -9.14 -5.05 15.22
N LEU A 40 -8.76 -4.13 14.33
CA LEU A 40 -9.10 -4.20 12.91
C LEU A 40 -8.51 -5.47 12.26
N ALA A 41 -7.26 -5.81 12.55
CA ALA A 41 -6.62 -7.04 12.08
C ALA A 41 -7.31 -8.31 12.60
N ILE A 42 -7.67 -8.34 13.89
CA ILE A 42 -8.36 -9.50 14.50
C ILE A 42 -9.72 -9.71 13.83
N ASN A 43 -10.52 -8.64 13.72
CA ASN A 43 -11.84 -8.71 13.13
C ASN A 43 -11.78 -9.16 11.67
N GLU A 44 -10.82 -8.64 10.91
CA GLU A 44 -10.66 -9.01 9.51
C GLU A 44 -10.15 -10.45 9.36
N CYS A 45 -9.22 -10.89 10.21
CA CYS A 45 -8.75 -12.28 10.24
C CYS A 45 -9.87 -13.26 10.57
N GLN A 46 -10.70 -12.96 11.57
CA GLN A 46 -11.88 -13.77 11.91
C GLN A 46 -12.89 -13.78 10.77
N PHE A 47 -13.08 -12.64 10.08
CA PHE A 47 -13.95 -12.57 8.93
C PHE A 47 -13.45 -13.46 7.78
N GLN A 48 -12.19 -13.33 7.39
CA GLN A 48 -11.60 -14.10 6.27
C GLN A 48 -11.61 -15.62 6.55
N PHE A 49 -11.41 -16.02 7.81
CA PHE A 49 -11.33 -17.42 8.20
C PHE A 49 -12.62 -17.99 8.82
N ARG A 50 -13.75 -17.26 8.79
CA ARG A 50 -15.01 -17.64 9.46
C ARG A 50 -15.54 -19.03 9.10
N ASN A 51 -15.30 -19.47 7.87
CA ASN A 51 -15.76 -20.76 7.34
C ASN A 51 -14.63 -21.81 7.23
N ARG A 52 -13.49 -21.58 7.90
CA ARG A 52 -12.34 -22.50 7.89
C ARG A 52 -12.26 -23.26 9.22
N ARG A 53 -11.59 -24.42 9.23
CA ARG A 53 -11.38 -25.24 10.45
C ARG A 53 -10.67 -24.46 11.56
N TRP A 54 -9.75 -23.58 11.17
CA TRP A 54 -9.18 -22.55 12.04
C TRP A 54 -9.80 -21.21 11.67
N ASN A 55 -10.45 -20.55 12.62
CA ASN A 55 -11.29 -19.36 12.41
C ASN A 55 -10.70 -18.10 13.07
N CYS A 56 -9.38 -18.03 13.25
CA CYS A 56 -8.69 -16.91 13.87
C CYS A 56 -9.15 -16.56 15.31
N SER A 57 -9.48 -17.58 16.12
CA SER A 57 -9.91 -17.38 17.51
C SER A 57 -8.78 -16.83 18.41
N THR A 58 -9.08 -15.83 19.26
CA THR A 58 -8.13 -15.12 20.16
C THR A 58 -8.19 -15.58 21.63
N ARG A 59 -8.69 -16.79 21.89
CA ARG A 59 -9.17 -17.26 23.21
C ARG A 59 -8.12 -17.43 24.33
N ASN A 60 -6.83 -17.20 24.11
CA ASN A 60 -5.77 -17.64 25.03
C ASN A 60 -4.86 -16.53 25.63
N PHE A 61 -5.18 -15.24 25.43
CA PHE A 61 -4.34 -14.14 25.93
C PHE A 61 -4.26 -14.09 27.47
N LEU A 62 -5.38 -14.31 28.17
CA LEU A 62 -5.48 -14.23 29.64
C LEU A 62 -4.68 -15.32 30.41
N ARG A 63 -4.16 -16.35 29.72
CA ARG A 63 -3.32 -17.41 30.30
C ARG A 63 -1.81 -17.17 30.09
N GLY A 64 -1.40 -15.95 29.74
CA GLY A 64 0.01 -15.59 29.52
C GLY A 64 0.62 -16.16 28.24
N LYS A 65 -0.22 -16.58 27.27
CA LYS A 65 0.21 -17.08 25.95
C LYS A 65 0.01 -15.99 24.89
N ASN A 66 0.75 -16.09 23.78
CA ASN A 66 0.56 -15.24 22.60
C ASN A 66 -0.93 -15.15 22.22
N LEU A 67 -1.39 -13.99 21.74
CA LEU A 67 -2.79 -13.67 21.41
C LEU A 67 -3.46 -14.75 20.53
N PHE A 68 -2.71 -15.34 19.60
CA PHE A 68 -3.18 -16.38 18.66
C PHE A 68 -2.77 -17.81 19.07
N GLY A 69 -2.31 -18.02 20.31
CA GLY A 69 -1.86 -19.32 20.82
C GLY A 69 -0.55 -19.80 20.20
N LYS A 70 -0.40 -21.12 19.99
CA LYS A 70 0.82 -21.73 19.43
C LYS A 70 0.92 -21.62 17.90
N ILE A 71 -0.10 -21.08 17.21
CA ILE A 71 -0.09 -21.01 15.74
C ILE A 71 1.06 -20.13 15.27
N VAL A 72 1.31 -19.01 15.97
CA VAL A 72 2.41 -18.07 15.68
C VAL A 72 3.80 -18.64 15.94
N ASP A 73 3.90 -19.74 16.69
CA ASP A 73 5.16 -20.46 16.91
C ASP A 73 5.45 -21.43 15.75
N ARG A 74 4.46 -21.71 14.90
CA ARG A 74 4.57 -22.56 13.70
C ARG A 74 4.67 -21.71 12.44
N GLY A 75 5.62 -22.04 11.57
CA GLY A 75 5.74 -21.43 10.23
C GLY A 75 4.69 -21.99 9.26
N CYS A 76 3.43 -21.62 9.44
CA CYS A 76 2.31 -22.05 8.59
C CYS A 76 1.70 -20.87 7.83
N ARG A 77 0.89 -21.19 6.81
CA ARG A 77 0.25 -20.17 5.95
C ARG A 77 -0.66 -19.24 6.75
N GLU A 78 -1.38 -19.75 7.74
CA GLU A 78 -2.24 -18.97 8.63
C GLU A 78 -1.42 -17.96 9.45
N THR A 79 -0.23 -18.35 9.91
CA THR A 79 0.70 -17.45 10.59
C THR A 79 1.19 -16.35 9.65
N ALA A 80 1.52 -16.68 8.40
CA ALA A 80 1.93 -15.70 7.41
C ALA A 80 0.84 -14.63 7.19
N PHE A 81 -0.43 -15.07 7.09
CA PHE A 81 -1.56 -14.15 7.02
C PHE A 81 -1.68 -13.26 8.25
N ILE A 82 -1.56 -13.81 9.48
CA ILE A 82 -1.65 -13.01 10.72
C ILE A 82 -0.60 -11.89 10.74
N TYR A 83 0.65 -12.21 10.39
CA TYR A 83 1.73 -11.22 10.36
C TYR A 83 1.47 -10.14 9.29
N ALA A 84 1.08 -10.55 8.08
CA ALA A 84 0.73 -9.62 7.01
C ALA A 84 -0.45 -8.70 7.39
N ILE A 85 -1.58 -9.25 7.82
CA ILE A 85 -2.79 -8.47 8.13
C ILE A 85 -2.60 -7.56 9.35
N THR A 86 -1.82 -7.99 10.35
CA THR A 86 -1.53 -7.17 11.54
C THR A 86 -0.64 -5.98 11.17
N SER A 87 0.41 -6.22 10.40
CA SER A 87 1.32 -5.17 9.92
C SER A 87 0.60 -4.19 8.98
N ALA A 88 -0.27 -4.71 8.11
CA ALA A 88 -1.14 -3.94 7.24
C ALA A 88 -2.12 -3.05 8.04
N ALA A 89 -2.79 -3.61 9.06
CA ALA A 89 -3.74 -2.86 9.87
C ALA A 89 -3.09 -1.74 10.65
N VAL A 90 -1.91 -1.97 11.25
CA VAL A 90 -1.16 -0.93 11.96
C VAL A 90 -0.74 0.18 10.99
N THR A 91 -0.26 -0.16 9.79
CA THR A 91 0.05 0.85 8.77
C THR A 91 -1.18 1.65 8.36
N HIS A 92 -2.30 0.97 8.11
CA HIS A 92 -3.57 1.60 7.70
C HIS A 92 -4.09 2.56 8.76
N THR A 93 -4.23 2.10 10.01
CA THR A 93 -4.82 2.91 11.08
C THR A 93 -3.91 4.04 11.51
N VAL A 94 -2.59 3.86 11.52
CA VAL A 94 -1.64 4.94 11.85
C VAL A 94 -1.65 6.01 10.76
N ALA A 95 -1.58 5.63 9.48
CA ALA A 95 -1.62 6.58 8.36
C ALA A 95 -2.91 7.42 8.38
N ARG A 96 -4.05 6.77 8.65
CA ARG A 96 -5.35 7.44 8.77
C ARG A 96 -5.46 8.31 10.02
N SER A 97 -4.94 7.84 11.16
CA SER A 97 -4.94 8.62 12.40
C SER A 97 -4.08 9.87 12.31
N CYS A 98 -3.02 9.87 11.49
CA CYS A 98 -2.26 11.07 11.14
C CYS A 98 -3.09 12.09 10.37
N ALA A 99 -3.87 11.63 9.38
CA ALA A 99 -4.75 12.50 8.61
C ALA A 99 -5.93 13.03 9.46
N GLU A 100 -6.39 12.24 10.43
CA GLU A 100 -7.42 12.66 11.39
C GLU A 100 -6.87 13.61 12.48
N GLY A 101 -5.55 13.83 12.55
CA GLY A 101 -4.91 14.65 13.59
C GLY A 101 -4.90 14.02 14.98
N SER A 102 -5.10 12.70 15.08
CA SER A 102 -5.11 11.96 16.35
C SER A 102 -3.71 11.62 16.89
N ILE A 103 -2.67 11.83 16.08
CA ILE A 103 -1.27 11.60 16.44
C ILE A 103 -0.54 12.93 16.27
N GLU A 104 0.07 13.44 17.33
CA GLU A 104 0.68 14.78 17.36
C GLU A 104 1.97 14.87 16.52
N SER A 105 2.66 13.75 16.34
CA SER A 105 3.96 13.69 15.67
C SER A 105 3.90 13.55 14.15
N CYS A 106 2.69 13.50 13.57
CA CYS A 106 2.50 13.41 12.13
C CYS A 106 1.35 14.29 11.66
N THR A 107 1.35 14.60 10.37
CA THR A 107 0.32 15.41 9.70
C THR A 107 -0.14 14.71 8.43
N CYS A 108 -1.07 15.32 7.69
CA CYS A 108 -1.48 14.87 6.36
C CYS A 108 -0.28 14.76 5.41
N ASP A 109 -0.41 13.90 4.39
CA ASP A 109 0.54 13.93 3.28
C ASP A 109 0.19 15.04 2.27
N TYR A 110 1.09 16.02 2.15
CA TYR A 110 1.00 17.15 1.21
C TYR A 110 1.91 17.00 -0.02
N SER A 111 2.61 15.88 -0.15
CA SER A 111 3.55 15.63 -1.27
C SER A 111 2.87 15.74 -2.64
N HIS A 112 1.56 15.46 -2.72
CA HIS A 112 0.77 15.55 -3.93
C HIS A 112 0.22 16.96 -4.22
N GLN A 113 0.09 17.83 -3.21
CA GLN A 113 -0.35 19.22 -3.39
C GLN A 113 0.72 20.06 -4.11
N SER A 114 2.01 19.81 -3.83
CA SER A 114 3.13 20.51 -4.48
C SER A 114 3.34 20.15 -5.96
N LYS A 115 2.83 18.98 -6.42
CA LYS A 115 2.78 18.61 -7.85
C LYS A 115 1.59 19.24 -8.59
N GLY A 116 0.59 19.72 -7.86
CA GLY A 116 -0.54 20.49 -8.38
C GLY A 116 -0.20 21.95 -8.70
N GLN A 117 0.84 22.50 -8.06
CA GLN A 117 1.26 23.90 -8.13
C GLN A 117 2.74 24.05 -8.53
N ARG A 118 3.18 23.41 -9.62
CA ARG A 118 4.30 23.98 -10.38
C ARG A 118 3.70 24.85 -11.48
N PRO A 119 3.58 26.18 -11.30
CA PRO A 119 3.56 27.05 -12.46
C PRO A 119 4.89 26.82 -13.16
N THR A 120 4.85 26.24 -14.35
CA THR A 120 5.94 26.31 -15.32
C THR A 120 6.19 27.79 -15.57
N LYS A 121 7.18 28.36 -14.90
CA LYS A 121 7.70 29.66 -15.27
C LYS A 121 8.44 29.49 -16.59
N THR A 122 7.74 29.67 -17.69
CA THR A 122 8.37 30.14 -18.93
C THR A 122 7.38 30.94 -19.75
N THR A 123 7.78 32.18 -19.97
CA THR A 123 7.21 33.19 -20.86
C THR A 123 6.80 32.63 -22.22
N LEU A 124 5.49 32.51 -22.46
CA LEU A 124 4.79 33.18 -23.55
C LEU A 124 3.28 33.12 -23.26
N ASN A 125 2.66 34.29 -23.13
CA ASN A 125 1.22 34.54 -22.96
C ASN A 125 0.60 34.05 -21.64
N ASN A 126 0.33 35.02 -20.77
CA ASN A 126 -0.36 34.90 -19.48
C ASN A 126 -1.75 34.23 -19.60
N VAL A 127 -1.81 32.90 -19.69
CA VAL A 127 -3.04 32.12 -19.53
C VAL A 127 -2.79 31.07 -18.46
N ALA A 128 -3.40 31.26 -17.29
CA ALA A 128 -3.35 30.27 -16.22
C ALA A 128 -4.16 29.03 -16.62
N GLY A 129 -3.53 27.85 -16.63
CA GLY A 129 -4.23 26.56 -16.74
C GLY A 129 -4.05 25.76 -18.03
N VAL A 130 -3.08 26.07 -18.89
CA VAL A 130 -2.72 25.20 -20.03
C VAL A 130 -1.85 24.04 -19.53
N ARG A 131 -2.13 22.82 -19.98
CA ARG A 131 -1.26 21.65 -19.71
C ARG A 131 -0.04 21.75 -20.64
N ASP A 132 1.16 21.90 -20.06
CA ASP A 132 2.41 22.00 -20.84
C ASP A 132 2.96 20.66 -21.34
N TRP A 133 2.21 19.57 -21.14
CA TRP A 133 2.62 18.27 -21.63
C TRP A 133 1.39 17.46 -22.04
N GLU A 134 1.48 16.92 -23.25
CA GLU A 134 0.55 15.95 -23.78
C GLU A 134 1.25 14.58 -23.77
N TRP A 135 0.49 13.52 -23.51
CA TRP A 135 1.01 12.17 -23.69
C TRP A 135 1.34 11.99 -25.17
N GLY A 136 2.63 11.88 -25.48
CA GLY A 136 3.15 11.60 -26.81
C GLY A 136 4.27 10.56 -26.74
N GLY A 137 4.51 9.86 -27.85
CA GLY A 137 5.47 8.75 -27.93
C GLY A 137 4.89 7.40 -27.51
N CYS A 138 5.71 6.35 -27.55
CA CYS A 138 5.34 5.00 -27.12
C CYS A 138 5.85 4.73 -25.70
N SER A 139 4.95 4.30 -24.82
CA SER A 139 5.29 3.91 -23.44
C SER A 139 5.73 2.45 -23.38
N ASP A 140 6.69 2.15 -22.51
CA ASP A 140 7.17 0.81 -22.26
C ASP A 140 6.01 -0.13 -21.87
N ASN A 141 5.90 -1.28 -22.54
CA ASN A 141 4.87 -2.27 -22.22
C ASN A 141 5.30 -3.13 -21.01
N ILE A 142 5.20 -2.55 -19.82
CA ILE A 142 5.61 -3.19 -18.55
C ILE A 142 4.78 -4.46 -18.28
N GLY A 143 3.51 -4.50 -18.69
CA GLY A 143 2.66 -5.68 -18.54
C GLY A 143 3.16 -6.90 -19.32
N PHE A 144 3.62 -6.69 -20.56
CA PHE A 144 4.28 -7.72 -21.35
C PHE A 144 5.63 -8.11 -20.74
N GLY A 145 6.46 -7.11 -20.38
CA GLY A 145 7.77 -7.37 -19.76
C GLY A 145 7.66 -8.19 -18.46
N PHE A 146 6.66 -7.90 -17.64
CA PHE A 146 6.36 -8.63 -16.42
C PHE A 146 5.97 -10.08 -16.71
N LYS A 147 5.04 -10.30 -17.66
CA LYS A 147 4.58 -11.64 -18.04
C LYS A 147 5.72 -12.48 -18.62
N PHE A 148 6.51 -11.89 -19.52
CA PHE A 148 7.67 -12.54 -20.13
C PHE A 148 8.74 -12.86 -19.09
N SER A 149 9.08 -11.92 -18.21
CA SER A 149 10.09 -12.17 -17.17
C SER A 149 9.64 -13.24 -16.17
N ARG A 150 8.36 -13.28 -15.81
CA ARG A 150 7.78 -14.38 -15.02
C ARG A 150 7.91 -15.71 -15.75
N GLU A 151 7.49 -15.78 -17.01
CA GLU A 151 7.55 -17.00 -17.82
C GLU A 151 8.96 -17.46 -18.16
N PHE A 152 9.97 -16.57 -18.11
CA PHE A 152 11.35 -16.86 -18.44
C PHE A 152 12.19 -17.19 -17.19
N VAL A 153 12.20 -16.29 -16.19
CA VAL A 153 13.06 -16.40 -15.00
C VAL A 153 12.55 -17.47 -14.03
N ASP A 154 11.24 -17.67 -13.93
CA ASP A 154 10.66 -18.63 -12.98
C ASP A 154 10.73 -20.08 -13.47
N THR A 155 11.17 -20.31 -14.72
CA THR A 155 11.30 -21.66 -15.30
C THR A 155 12.31 -22.55 -14.58
N GLY A 156 13.32 -21.94 -13.94
CA GLY A 156 14.34 -22.62 -13.14
C GLY A 156 13.86 -23.01 -11.74
N GLU A 157 12.72 -22.48 -11.27
CA GLU A 157 12.26 -22.58 -9.89
C GLU A 157 11.01 -23.50 -9.77
N ARG A 158 11.06 -24.67 -10.41
CA ARG A 158 9.90 -25.59 -10.53
C ARG A 158 9.70 -26.54 -9.34
N GLY A 159 10.62 -26.62 -8.40
CA GLY A 159 10.51 -27.53 -7.26
C GLY A 159 9.71 -26.97 -6.09
N ARG A 160 9.53 -27.81 -5.06
CA ARG A 160 8.72 -27.51 -3.87
C ARG A 160 9.56 -27.10 -2.65
N SER A 161 10.87 -26.98 -2.79
CA SER A 161 11.74 -26.62 -1.68
C SER A 161 11.48 -25.19 -1.21
N LEU A 162 11.80 -24.92 0.05
CA LEU A 162 11.72 -23.57 0.62
C LEU A 162 12.64 -22.58 -0.11
N ARG A 163 13.74 -23.07 -0.70
CA ARG A 163 14.66 -22.27 -1.50
C ARG A 163 14.02 -21.83 -2.82
N GLU A 164 13.39 -22.76 -3.54
CA GLU A 164 12.73 -22.48 -4.82
C GLU A 164 11.53 -21.55 -4.63
N LYS A 165 10.73 -21.75 -3.57
CA LYS A 165 9.63 -20.83 -3.24
C LYS A 165 10.13 -19.42 -2.88
N MET A 166 11.29 -19.32 -2.23
CA MET A 166 11.90 -18.03 -1.91
C MET A 166 12.51 -17.38 -3.16
N ASN A 167 13.05 -18.15 -4.10
CA ASN A 167 13.51 -17.66 -5.39
C ASN A 167 12.34 -17.15 -6.25
N LEU A 168 11.25 -17.90 -6.37
CA LEU A 168 10.01 -17.44 -7.05
C LEU A 168 9.50 -16.13 -6.45
N HIS A 169 9.49 -16.06 -5.13
CA HIS A 169 9.11 -14.84 -4.43
C HIS A 169 10.08 -13.68 -4.71
N ASN A 170 11.39 -13.91 -4.72
CA ASN A 170 12.39 -12.90 -5.04
C ASN A 170 12.30 -12.43 -6.50
N ASN A 171 11.96 -13.33 -7.42
CA ASN A 171 11.71 -13.01 -8.82
C ASN A 171 10.44 -12.14 -8.94
N GLU A 172 9.37 -12.51 -8.25
CA GLU A 172 8.13 -11.74 -8.16
C GLU A 172 8.37 -10.34 -7.57
N ALA A 173 9.09 -10.26 -6.45
CA ALA A 173 9.47 -9.02 -5.80
C ALA A 173 10.41 -8.19 -6.68
N GLY A 174 11.29 -8.82 -7.47
CA GLY A 174 12.15 -8.15 -8.43
C GLY A 174 11.43 -7.59 -9.65
N ARG A 175 10.25 -8.13 -9.97
CA ARG A 175 9.33 -7.57 -10.97
C ARG A 175 8.51 -6.38 -10.42
N CYS A 176 8.58 -6.16 -9.11
CA CYS A 176 8.07 -4.97 -8.42
C CYS A 176 9.24 -4.04 -8.01
N ARG A 177 8.95 -2.76 -7.84
CA ARG A 177 9.98 -1.77 -7.48
C ARG A 177 10.39 -1.99 -6.01
N GLU A 178 11.58 -2.58 -5.78
CA GLU A 178 12.30 -2.85 -4.49
C GLU A 178 12.03 -4.25 -3.87
N THR A 179 12.95 -5.10 -3.36
CA THR A 179 14.43 -5.26 -3.28
C THR A 179 14.78 -6.77 -3.08
N ALA A 180 15.41 -7.43 -4.07
CA ALA A 180 16.09 -8.74 -3.91
C ALA A 180 17.31 -8.82 -4.84
N PHE A 181 18.31 -7.99 -4.54
CA PHE A 181 19.28 -7.36 -5.46
C PHE A 181 19.66 -8.13 -6.75
N ILE A 182 20.25 -9.32 -6.71
CA ILE A 182 20.80 -9.94 -7.94
C ILE A 182 19.72 -10.55 -8.83
N TYR A 183 18.90 -11.46 -8.29
CA TYR A 183 17.78 -12.06 -9.04
C TYR A 183 16.74 -11.00 -9.43
N ALA A 184 16.55 -9.99 -8.58
CA ALA A 184 15.72 -8.83 -8.90
C ALA A 184 16.31 -7.99 -10.03
N ILE A 185 17.62 -7.71 -10.04
CA ILE A 185 18.26 -6.96 -11.14
C ILE A 185 18.13 -7.74 -12.45
N THR A 186 18.35 -9.05 -12.45
CA THR A 186 18.22 -9.85 -13.67
C THR A 186 16.79 -9.84 -14.19
N SER A 187 15.80 -10.06 -13.33
CA SER A 187 14.38 -10.05 -13.72
C SER A 187 13.90 -8.65 -14.14
N ALA A 188 14.33 -7.59 -13.44
CA ALA A 188 14.02 -6.21 -13.78
C ALA A 188 14.68 -5.78 -15.10
N ALA A 189 15.93 -6.15 -15.34
CA ALA A 189 16.64 -5.85 -16.58
C ALA A 189 15.98 -6.52 -17.79
N VAL A 190 15.57 -7.78 -17.66
CA VAL A 190 14.82 -8.47 -18.73
C VAL A 190 13.47 -7.79 -18.96
N THR A 191 12.72 -7.50 -17.90
CA THR A 191 11.42 -6.81 -17.98
C THR A 191 11.55 -5.46 -18.71
N HIS A 192 12.52 -4.65 -18.30
CA HIS A 192 12.75 -3.31 -18.84
C HIS A 192 13.19 -3.36 -20.31
N THR A 193 14.20 -4.19 -20.63
CA THR A 193 14.73 -4.27 -22.00
C THR A 193 13.68 -4.79 -22.97
N VAL A 194 12.92 -5.82 -22.60
CA VAL A 194 11.85 -6.37 -23.43
C VAL A 194 10.70 -5.37 -23.61
N ALA A 195 10.27 -4.71 -22.52
CA ALA A 195 9.22 -3.68 -22.60
C ALA A 195 9.62 -2.52 -23.51
N ARG A 196 10.90 -2.11 -23.47
CA ARG A 196 11.47 -1.08 -24.33
C ARG A 196 11.55 -1.53 -25.79
N SER A 197 12.02 -2.74 -26.06
CA SER A 197 12.07 -3.28 -27.43
C SER A 197 10.69 -3.45 -28.05
N CYS A 198 9.66 -3.77 -27.24
CA CYS A 198 8.26 -3.72 -27.67
C CYS A 198 7.80 -2.29 -28.00
N ALA A 199 8.24 -1.31 -27.22
CA ALA A 199 7.90 0.09 -27.45
C ALA A 199 8.58 0.69 -28.70
N GLU A 200 9.79 0.21 -29.02
CA GLU A 200 10.54 0.58 -30.22
C GLU A 200 10.06 -0.18 -31.48
N GLY A 201 9.16 -1.17 -31.33
CA GLY A 201 8.66 -1.99 -32.44
C GLY A 201 9.64 -3.08 -32.92
N SER A 202 10.69 -3.36 -32.14
CA SER A 202 11.74 -4.33 -32.45
C SER A 202 11.33 -5.79 -32.22
N ILE A 203 10.19 -6.03 -31.57
CA ILE A 203 9.65 -7.38 -31.29
C ILE A 203 8.23 -7.45 -31.85
N GLU A 204 8.01 -8.32 -32.84
CA GLU A 204 6.71 -8.44 -33.55
C GLU A 204 5.59 -9.03 -32.67
N SER A 205 5.95 -9.81 -31.64
CA SER A 205 4.99 -10.50 -30.77
C SER A 205 4.38 -9.63 -29.68
N CYS A 206 4.76 -8.37 -29.59
CA CYS A 206 4.23 -7.42 -28.62
C CYS A 206 4.04 -6.04 -29.27
N THR A 207 3.19 -5.22 -28.66
CA THR A 207 2.91 -3.86 -29.13
C THR A 207 3.06 -2.86 -28.00
N CYS A 208 3.09 -1.57 -28.32
CA CYS A 208 3.00 -0.48 -27.35
C CYS A 208 1.83 -0.67 -26.38
N ASP A 209 2.01 -0.25 -25.12
CA ASP A 209 0.93 -0.16 -24.16
C ASP A 209 0.19 1.18 -24.30
N TYR A 210 -1.07 1.13 -24.75
CA TYR A 210 -1.96 2.28 -24.89
C TYR A 210 -2.93 2.42 -23.71
N SER A 211 -2.80 1.59 -22.67
CA SER A 211 -3.70 1.60 -21.50
C SER A 211 -3.76 2.98 -20.81
N HIS A 212 -2.66 3.73 -20.85
CA HIS A 212 -2.56 5.10 -20.32
C HIS A 212 -3.31 6.15 -21.17
N GLN A 213 -3.53 5.90 -22.47
CA GLN A 213 -4.37 6.76 -23.31
C GLN A 213 -5.87 6.48 -23.09
N SER A 214 -6.24 5.23 -22.78
CA SER A 214 -7.65 4.82 -22.60
C SER A 214 -8.33 5.30 -21.30
N LYS A 215 -7.57 5.81 -20.32
CA LYS A 215 -8.11 6.39 -19.08
C LYS A 215 -8.34 7.91 -19.14
N GLY A 216 -8.09 8.55 -20.28
CA GLY A 216 -8.46 9.93 -20.56
C GLY A 216 -9.60 10.00 -21.56
N GLN A 217 -10.72 10.59 -21.15
CA GLN A 217 -11.84 11.05 -21.99
C GLN A 217 -12.79 9.99 -22.56
N ARG A 218 -13.95 9.83 -21.90
CA ARG A 218 -15.21 9.75 -22.65
C ARG A 218 -15.61 11.18 -23.00
N PRO A 219 -15.65 11.59 -24.29
CA PRO A 219 -16.10 12.92 -24.65
C PRO A 219 -17.63 13.00 -24.49
N THR A 220 -18.10 13.68 -23.46
CA THR A 220 -19.46 14.24 -23.49
C THR A 220 -19.46 15.33 -24.55
N LYS A 221 -20.16 15.08 -25.66
CA LYS A 221 -20.48 16.13 -26.63
C LYS A 221 -21.34 17.18 -25.93
N THR A 222 -20.74 18.31 -25.58
CA THR A 222 -21.48 19.54 -25.41
C THR A 222 -20.71 20.65 -26.12
N THR A 223 -21.42 21.27 -27.03
CA THR A 223 -21.04 22.35 -27.94
C THR A 223 -20.62 23.62 -27.22
N LEU A 224 -19.75 24.36 -27.91
CA LEU A 224 -19.29 25.74 -27.72
C LEU A 224 -18.17 26.00 -26.69
N ASN A 225 -17.02 26.37 -27.26
CA ASN A 225 -15.89 27.13 -26.70
C ASN A 225 -15.11 26.47 -25.55
N ASN A 226 -14.44 25.36 -25.83
CA ASN A 226 -13.53 24.71 -24.88
C ASN A 226 -12.06 25.04 -25.19
N VAL A 227 -11.47 25.84 -24.32
CA VAL A 227 -10.01 25.88 -24.12
C VAL A 227 -9.60 24.51 -23.56
N ALA A 228 -8.90 23.71 -24.36
CA ALA A 228 -8.31 22.46 -23.93
C ALA A 228 -7.24 22.73 -22.87
N GLY A 229 -7.45 22.31 -21.62
CA GLY A 229 -6.41 22.39 -20.59
C GLY A 229 -6.87 22.55 -19.14
N VAL A 230 -8.08 23.08 -18.91
CA VAL A 230 -8.56 23.31 -17.53
C VAL A 230 -8.70 21.97 -16.80
N ARG A 231 -8.01 21.81 -15.67
CA ARG A 231 -8.25 20.66 -14.77
C ARG A 231 -9.63 20.87 -14.14
N ASP A 232 -10.58 19.97 -14.40
CA ASP A 232 -11.92 19.97 -13.78
C ASP A 232 -11.89 19.69 -12.26
N TRP A 233 -10.71 19.67 -11.63
CA TRP A 233 -10.53 19.35 -10.22
C TRP A 233 -9.25 19.89 -9.63
N GLU A 234 -9.30 20.17 -8.33
CA GLU A 234 -8.20 20.72 -7.55
C GLU A 234 -7.72 19.71 -6.50
N TRP A 235 -6.40 19.68 -6.28
CA TRP A 235 -5.79 18.90 -5.21
C TRP A 235 -5.99 19.63 -3.89
N GLY A 236 -6.66 19.00 -2.92
CA GLY A 236 -6.98 19.62 -1.64
C GLY A 236 -7.39 18.59 -0.59
N GLY A 237 -7.76 19.04 0.60
CA GLY A 237 -8.04 18.15 1.73
C GLY A 237 -6.78 17.54 2.36
N CYS A 238 -6.99 16.51 3.17
CA CYS A 238 -5.94 15.86 3.96
C CYS A 238 -5.76 14.42 3.47
N SER A 239 -4.62 14.13 2.84
CA SER A 239 -4.31 12.76 2.42
C SER A 239 -3.80 11.91 3.56
N ASP A 240 -4.16 10.63 3.57
CA ASP A 240 -3.65 9.65 4.52
C ASP A 240 -2.11 9.57 4.42
N ASN A 241 -1.41 9.70 5.56
CA ASN A 241 0.04 9.73 5.57
C ASN A 241 0.63 8.31 5.58
N ILE A 242 0.52 7.65 4.43
CA ILE A 242 0.94 6.26 4.26
C ILE A 242 2.43 6.05 4.49
N GLY A 243 3.27 7.03 4.14
CA GLY A 243 4.72 6.97 4.38
C GLY A 243 5.04 6.89 5.87
N PHE A 244 4.39 7.72 6.70
CA PHE A 244 4.54 7.66 8.15
C PHE A 244 4.01 6.34 8.71
N GLY A 245 2.79 5.91 8.33
CA GLY A 245 2.19 4.67 8.80
C GLY A 245 3.03 3.43 8.45
N PHE A 246 3.63 3.41 7.27
CA PHE A 246 4.51 2.34 6.81
C PHE A 246 5.80 2.28 7.65
N LYS A 247 6.49 3.42 7.82
CA LYS A 247 7.71 3.51 8.62
C LYS A 247 7.46 3.16 10.10
N PHE A 248 6.40 3.72 10.69
CA PHE A 248 6.04 3.45 12.07
C PHE A 248 5.72 1.96 12.30
N SER A 249 4.89 1.36 11.44
CA SER A 249 4.54 -0.06 11.53
C SER A 249 5.78 -0.95 11.44
N ARG A 250 6.69 -0.67 10.49
CA ARG A 250 7.99 -1.37 10.39
C ARG A 250 8.79 -1.24 11.69
N GLU A 251 8.90 -0.04 12.26
CA GLU A 251 9.67 0.15 13.48
C GLU A 251 9.03 -0.47 14.73
N PHE A 252 7.71 -0.58 14.77
CA PHE A 252 6.92 -1.01 15.92
C PHE A 252 6.62 -2.52 15.93
N VAL A 253 6.09 -3.06 14.83
CA VAL A 253 5.68 -4.46 14.69
C VAL A 253 6.90 -5.37 14.61
N ASP A 254 7.94 -4.97 13.89
CA ASP A 254 9.13 -5.81 13.66
C ASP A 254 10.07 -5.86 14.89
N THR A 255 9.76 -5.15 15.98
CA THR A 255 10.60 -5.14 17.18
C THR A 255 10.81 -6.51 17.82
N GLY A 256 9.87 -7.44 17.62
CA GLY A 256 9.94 -8.80 18.14
C GLY A 256 10.72 -9.79 17.27
N GLU A 257 11.04 -9.44 16.02
CA GLU A 257 11.50 -10.37 14.97
C GLU A 257 12.96 -10.11 14.56
N ARG A 258 13.82 -9.67 15.50
CA ARG A 258 15.22 -9.28 15.23
C ARG A 258 16.25 -10.42 15.28
N GLY A 259 15.84 -11.65 15.57
CA GLY A 259 16.78 -12.77 15.58
C GLY A 259 17.19 -13.22 14.18
N ARG A 260 18.06 -14.23 14.14
CA ARG A 260 18.67 -14.75 12.89
C ARG A 260 17.94 -15.97 12.32
N SER A 261 16.85 -16.42 12.94
CA SER A 261 16.15 -17.62 12.50
C SER A 261 15.41 -17.40 11.17
N LEU A 262 15.25 -18.46 10.38
CA LEU A 262 14.46 -18.43 9.15
C LEU A 262 13.00 -18.02 9.42
N ARG A 263 12.46 -18.38 10.58
CA ARG A 263 11.11 -17.99 11.01
C ARG A 263 10.99 -16.50 11.22
N GLU A 264 11.93 -15.87 11.90
CA GLU A 264 11.93 -14.40 12.10
C GLU A 264 12.07 -13.67 10.77
N LYS A 265 12.93 -14.15 9.86
CA LYS A 265 13.03 -13.59 8.50
C LYS A 265 11.72 -13.72 7.72
N MET A 266 11.04 -14.86 7.83
CA MET A 266 9.71 -15.06 7.23
C MET A 266 8.68 -14.12 7.84
N ASN A 267 8.70 -13.92 9.16
CA ASN A 267 7.78 -13.00 9.83
C ASN A 267 8.00 -11.55 9.38
N LEU A 268 9.26 -11.10 9.31
CA LEU A 268 9.61 -9.79 8.75
C LEU A 268 9.13 -9.64 7.30
N HIS A 269 9.32 -10.69 6.49
CA HIS A 269 8.87 -10.71 5.12
C HIS A 269 7.34 -10.57 5.02
N ASN A 270 6.58 -11.36 5.79
CA ASN A 270 5.12 -11.30 5.80
C ASN A 270 4.62 -9.93 6.29
N ASN A 271 5.27 -9.37 7.32
CA ASN A 271 4.97 -8.03 7.80
C ASN A 271 5.17 -6.98 6.70
N GLU A 272 6.26 -7.09 5.94
CA GLU A 272 6.59 -6.18 4.85
C GLU A 272 5.59 -6.30 3.70
N ALA A 273 5.22 -7.53 3.31
CA ALA A 273 4.21 -7.79 2.29
C ALA A 273 2.88 -7.13 2.64
N GLY A 274 2.45 -7.23 3.90
CA GLY A 274 1.26 -6.54 4.40
C GLY A 274 1.35 -5.01 4.25
N ARG A 275 2.47 -4.39 4.66
CA ARG A 275 2.63 -2.92 4.56
C ARG A 275 2.69 -2.44 3.12
N ALA A 276 3.44 -3.14 2.27
CA ALA A 276 3.58 -2.82 0.86
C ALA A 276 2.22 -2.89 0.14
N HIS A 277 1.40 -3.89 0.47
CA HIS A 277 0.07 -4.00 -0.12
C HIS A 277 -0.84 -2.82 0.26
N VAL A 278 -0.87 -2.40 1.53
CA VAL A 278 -1.62 -1.21 1.97
C VAL A 278 -1.17 0.05 1.22
N MET A 279 0.15 0.19 1.01
CA MET A 279 0.72 1.33 0.31
C MET A 279 0.36 1.33 -1.18
N ALA A 280 0.35 0.17 -1.83
CA ALA A 280 -0.02 0.02 -3.24
C ALA A 280 -1.52 0.28 -3.50
N GLU A 281 -2.37 0.02 -2.50
CA GLU A 281 -3.83 0.17 -2.60
C GLU A 281 -4.35 1.59 -2.33
N MET A 282 -3.47 2.58 -2.15
CA MET A 282 -3.84 4.00 -2.02
C MET A 282 -4.60 4.48 -3.25
N ARG A 283 -5.76 5.14 -3.05
CA ARG A 283 -6.63 5.61 -4.15
C ARG A 283 -6.92 7.10 -4.05
N GLN A 284 -7.09 7.74 -5.20
CA GLN A 284 -7.58 9.11 -5.25
C GLN A 284 -9.10 9.11 -5.01
N GLU A 285 -9.53 9.74 -3.93
CA GLU A 285 -10.93 10.05 -3.66
C GLU A 285 -11.21 11.52 -3.98
N CYS A 286 -12.42 11.81 -4.48
CA CYS A 286 -12.84 13.15 -4.84
C CYS A 286 -14.21 13.47 -4.27
N LYS A 287 -14.41 14.71 -3.83
CA LYS A 287 -15.71 15.26 -3.44
C LYS A 287 -16.14 16.35 -4.41
N CYS A 288 -17.38 16.27 -4.86
CA CYS A 288 -17.98 17.21 -5.80
C CYS A 288 -18.68 18.35 -5.06
N HIS A 289 -18.56 19.56 -5.61
CA HIS A 289 -19.01 20.82 -4.99
C HIS A 289 -19.94 21.64 -5.89
N GLY A 290 -20.35 21.12 -7.05
CA GLY A 290 -21.23 21.85 -7.97
C GLY A 290 -22.69 21.91 -7.48
N MET A 291 -23.45 22.86 -8.05
CA MET A 291 -24.86 23.06 -7.75
C MET A 291 -25.64 21.75 -7.93
N SER A 292 -26.53 21.45 -6.96
CA SER A 292 -27.31 20.21 -6.91
C SER A 292 -26.50 18.90 -6.91
N GLY A 293 -25.24 18.94 -6.43
CA GLY A 293 -24.36 17.77 -6.36
C GLY A 293 -23.63 17.46 -7.67
N SER A 294 -23.63 18.39 -8.63
CA SER A 294 -22.84 18.25 -9.86
C SER A 294 -21.33 18.24 -9.58
N CYS A 295 -20.58 17.52 -10.40
CA CYS A 295 -19.12 17.39 -10.27
C CYS A 295 -18.35 18.37 -11.17
N THR A 296 -18.95 19.52 -11.49
CA THR A 296 -18.31 20.60 -12.28
C THR A 296 -17.08 21.16 -11.59
N VAL A 297 -17.09 21.20 -10.26
CA VAL A 297 -15.92 21.44 -9.41
C VAL A 297 -15.80 20.28 -8.44
N LYS A 298 -14.61 19.70 -8.32
CA LYS A 298 -14.34 18.66 -7.31
C LYS A 298 -12.94 18.81 -6.70
N THR A 299 -12.83 18.44 -5.43
CA THR A 299 -11.57 18.42 -4.69
C THR A 299 -11.17 16.98 -4.43
N CYS A 300 -9.92 16.63 -4.66
CA CYS A 300 -9.44 15.25 -4.48
C CYS A 300 -8.23 15.15 -3.54
N TRP A 301 -8.13 14.01 -2.84
CA TRP A 301 -7.03 13.63 -1.96
C TRP A 301 -6.73 12.14 -2.09
N MET A 302 -5.56 11.71 -1.61
CA MET A 302 -5.20 10.29 -1.55
C MET A 302 -5.72 9.69 -0.25
N ARG A 303 -6.42 8.56 -0.35
CA ARG A 303 -7.02 7.86 0.78
C ARG A 303 -6.80 6.36 0.71
N LEU A 304 -6.68 5.75 1.87
CA LEU A 304 -6.69 4.31 2.02
C LEU A 304 -8.10 3.74 1.81
N PRO A 305 -8.23 2.59 1.13
CA PRO A 305 -9.51 1.96 0.91
C PRO A 305 -10.06 1.38 2.23
N ASN A 306 -11.29 0.88 2.16
CA ASN A 306 -11.84 0.06 3.23
C ASN A 306 -10.93 -1.15 3.48
N PHE A 307 -10.65 -1.44 4.76
CA PHE A 307 -9.72 -2.50 5.14
C PHE A 307 -10.14 -3.91 4.68
N ARG A 308 -11.43 -4.12 4.39
CA ARG A 308 -11.91 -5.35 3.74
C ARG A 308 -11.20 -5.64 2.42
N VAL A 309 -10.96 -4.61 1.60
CA VAL A 309 -10.25 -4.76 0.31
C VAL A 309 -8.84 -5.32 0.52
N ILE A 310 -8.16 -4.84 1.57
CA ILE A 310 -6.82 -5.28 1.96
C ILE A 310 -6.86 -6.72 2.48
N GLY A 311 -7.87 -7.04 3.31
CA GLY A 311 -8.09 -8.40 3.83
C GLY A 311 -8.35 -9.42 2.73
N ASP A 312 -9.22 -9.09 1.77
CA ASP A 312 -9.57 -9.95 0.64
C ASP A 312 -8.33 -10.27 -0.21
N ALA A 313 -7.51 -9.26 -0.50
CA ALA A 313 -6.31 -9.41 -1.33
C ALA A 313 -5.14 -10.14 -0.64
N LEU A 314 -5.06 -10.09 0.70
CA LEU A 314 -4.06 -10.84 1.47
C LEU A 314 -4.50 -12.29 1.75
N SER A 315 -5.79 -12.61 1.62
CA SER A 315 -6.34 -13.93 1.91
C SER A 315 -6.05 -14.94 0.79
N PHE A 316 -5.93 -16.23 1.15
CA PHE A 316 -5.66 -17.35 0.23
C PHE A 316 -6.54 -18.58 0.50
#